data_AF-H9VLB3-F1
#
_entry.id   AF-H9VLB3-F1
#
_cell.length_a   1.000
_cell.length_b   1.000
_cell.length_c   1.000
_cell.angle_alpha   90.00
_cell.angle_beta   90.00
_cell.angle_gamma   90.00
#
_symmetry.space_group_name_H-M   'P 1'
#
loop_
_entity.id
_entity.type
_entity.pdbx_description
1 polymer ?
#
loop_
_entity_poly.entity_id
_entity_poly.type
_entity_poly.pdbx_seq_one_letter_code
_entity_poly.pdbx_strand_id
1 'polypeptide(L)' 'FKSHTHHRKGPARFRSLDYGERNGYIRGIITDVIHDPGRGAPLCKVTFRHPFRYKHQKELFVAAEGMYSGQFVY' A
#
# COMPACT_ATOMS: atom_id res chain seq x y z
N PHE A 1 -11.24 -10.50 25.59
CA PHE A 1 -10.02 -10.74 24.80
C PHE A 1 -10.11 -10.22 23.35
N LYS A 2 -10.74 -9.06 23.10
CA LYS A 2 -10.78 -8.48 21.75
C LYS A 2 -9.48 -7.71 21.47
N SER A 3 -9.05 -7.68 20.21
CA SER A 3 -7.88 -6.89 19.80
C SER A 3 -8.14 -5.37 19.90
N HIS A 4 -7.18 -4.64 20.47
CA HIS A 4 -7.19 -3.18 20.52
C HIS A 4 -6.73 -2.62 19.17
N THR A 5 -7.66 -2.01 18.43
CA THR A 5 -7.43 -1.61 17.02
C THR A 5 -7.61 -0.11 16.77
N HIS A 6 -7.95 0.69 17.78
CA HIS A 6 -8.27 2.12 17.65
C HIS A 6 -7.17 2.95 16.94
N HIS A 7 -5.89 2.64 17.19
CA HIS A 7 -4.77 3.39 16.60
C HIS A 7 -4.16 2.74 15.34
N ARG A 8 -4.70 1.60 14.89
CA ARG A 8 -4.22 0.96 13.65
C ARG A 8 -4.53 1.83 12.45
N LYS A 9 -3.58 1.91 11.51
CA LYS A 9 -3.63 2.79 10.34
C LYS A 9 -4.51 2.24 9.23
N GLY A 10 -4.72 0.93 9.20
CA GLY A 10 -5.59 0.26 8.26
C GLY A 10 -5.18 -1.18 8.00
N PRO A 11 -5.94 -1.91 7.18
CA PRO A 11 -5.54 -3.25 6.76
C PRO A 11 -4.33 -3.16 5.83
N ALA A 12 -3.26 -3.86 6.18
CA ALA A 12 -2.11 -4.04 5.30
C ALA A 12 -2.41 -5.16 4.31
N ARG A 13 -2.61 -4.82 3.04
CA ARG A 13 -2.97 -5.78 1.98
C ARG A 13 -2.50 -5.26 0.63
N PHE A 14 -2.24 -6.19 -0.29
CA PHE A 14 -2.05 -5.81 -1.69
C PHE A 14 -3.35 -5.29 -2.29
N ARG A 15 -3.24 -4.57 -3.41
CA ARG A 15 -4.41 -4.08 -4.13
C ARG A 15 -5.17 -5.28 -4.72
N SER A 16 -6.46 -5.06 -4.98
CA SER A 16 -7.29 -6.08 -5.63
C SER A 16 -6.77 -6.37 -7.03
N LEU A 17 -6.55 -7.66 -7.33
CA LEU A 17 -6.11 -8.11 -8.65
C LEU A 17 -7.12 -7.73 -9.74
N ASP A 18 -6.74 -6.84 -10.63
CA ASP A 18 -7.56 -6.36 -11.74
C ASP A 18 -6.99 -6.79 -13.11
N TYR A 19 -7.63 -6.36 -14.19
CA TYR A 19 -7.20 -6.69 -15.55
C TYR A 19 -5.77 -6.18 -15.86
N GLY A 20 -5.36 -5.06 -15.24
CA GLY A 20 -4.05 -4.44 -15.49
C GLY A 20 -2.90 -5.30 -14.97
N GLU A 21 -3.04 -5.87 -13.77
CA GLU A 21 -2.04 -6.79 -13.22
C GLU A 21 -2.08 -8.19 -13.81
N ARG A 22 -3.26 -8.67 -14.25
CA ARG A 22 -3.35 -10.01 -14.86
C ARG A 22 -2.65 -10.10 -16.21
N ASN A 23 -2.65 -9.00 -16.97
CA ASN A 23 -2.16 -8.97 -18.35
C ASN A 23 -0.94 -8.05 -18.53
N GLY A 24 -0.45 -7.43 -17.46
CA GLY A 24 0.61 -6.44 -17.52
C GLY A 24 1.10 -6.04 -16.14
N TYR A 25 1.57 -4.80 -16.03
CA TYR A 25 2.04 -4.21 -14.79
C TYR A 25 1.41 -2.83 -14.59
N ILE A 26 1.44 -2.34 -13.35
CA ILE A 26 0.97 -1.00 -13.04
C ILE A 26 1.91 -0.32 -12.05
N ARG A 27 2.45 0.80 -12.50
CA ARG A 27 3.38 1.58 -11.69
C ARG A 27 2.64 2.35 -10.59
N GLY A 28 3.01 2.08 -9.35
CA GLY A 28 2.71 2.91 -8.18
C GLY A 28 3.95 3.63 -7.67
N ILE A 29 3.74 4.65 -6.84
CA ILE A 29 4.83 5.35 -6.14
C ILE A 29 4.62 5.23 -4.62
N ILE A 30 5.68 4.90 -3.89
CA ILE A 30 5.67 4.96 -2.44
C ILE A 30 5.68 6.42 -2.03
N THR A 31 4.59 6.89 -1.42
CA THR A 31 4.51 8.27 -0.94
C THR A 31 5.09 8.43 0.45
N ASP A 32 5.03 7.36 1.27
CA ASP A 32 5.35 7.46 2.69
C ASP A 32 5.61 6.06 3.29
N VAL A 33 6.46 5.99 4.32
CA VAL A 33 6.73 4.77 5.11
C VAL A 33 6.36 5.08 6.56
N ILE A 34 5.39 4.33 7.10
CA ILE A 34 4.72 4.67 8.37
C ILE A 34 4.72 3.50 9.37
N HIS A 35 4.65 3.84 10.65
CA HIS A 35 4.41 2.89 11.73
C HIS A 35 2.90 2.62 11.93
N ASP A 36 2.55 1.34 12.12
CA ASP A 36 1.20 0.87 12.45
C ASP A 36 1.18 0.25 13.87
N PRO A 37 0.54 0.88 14.87
CA PRO A 37 0.52 0.37 16.23
C PRO A 37 -0.01 -1.06 16.35
N GLY A 38 0.72 -1.92 17.05
CA GLY A 38 0.41 -3.34 17.17
C GLY A 38 0.88 -4.18 15.97
N ARG A 39 1.78 -3.64 15.14
CA ARG A 39 2.53 -4.33 14.09
C ARG A 39 4.02 -4.01 14.23
N GLY A 40 4.87 -5.03 14.15
CA GLY A 40 6.33 -4.86 14.19
C GLY A 40 6.92 -4.34 12.86
N ALA A 41 6.35 -4.76 11.73
CA ALA A 41 6.78 -4.31 10.40
C ALA A 41 6.18 -2.94 10.04
N PRO A 42 6.93 -2.06 9.33
CA PRO A 42 6.40 -0.81 8.80
C PRO A 42 5.42 -1.04 7.63
N LEU A 43 4.61 -0.02 7.33
CA LEU A 43 3.73 0.01 6.17
C LEU A 43 4.17 1.06 5.16
N CYS A 44 4.08 0.74 3.88
CA CYS A 44 4.24 1.70 2.79
C CYS A 44 2.87 2.19 2.33
N LYS A 45 2.69 3.52 2.26
CA LYS A 45 1.59 4.12 1.49
C LYS A 45 2.00 4.15 0.03
N VAL A 46 1.31 3.39 -0.81
CA VAL A 46 1.56 3.34 -2.25
C VAL A 46 0.41 4.00 -2.99
N THR A 47 0.71 4.95 -3.86
CA THR A 47 -0.29 5.63 -4.69
C THR A 47 -0.24 5.10 -6.11
N PHE A 48 -1.34 4.53 -6.57
CA PHE A 48 -1.59 4.11 -7.94
C PHE A 48 -2.52 5.09 -8.64
N ARG A 49 -2.52 5.09 -9.98
CA ARG A 49 -3.54 5.76 -10.77
C ARG A 49 -4.67 4.77 -11.07
N HIS A 50 -5.91 5.17 -10.85
CA HIS A 50 -7.05 4.30 -11.11
C HIS A 50 -7.17 4.02 -12.62
N PRO A 51 -7.32 2.77 -13.06
CA PRO A 51 -7.26 2.41 -14.48
C PRO A 51 -8.42 3.01 -15.30
N PHE A 52 -9.63 3.05 -14.72
CA PHE A 52 -10.84 3.49 -15.43
C PHE A 52 -11.31 4.92 -15.13
N ARG A 53 -10.75 5.60 -14.12
CA ARG A 53 -11.25 6.88 -13.62
C ARG A 53 -10.08 7.81 -13.34
N TYR A 54 -10.28 9.11 -13.55
CA TYR A 54 -9.27 10.11 -13.18
C TYR A 54 -9.23 10.28 -11.65
N LYS A 55 -8.53 9.36 -10.97
CA LYS A 55 -8.40 9.29 -9.51
C LYS A 55 -7.09 8.61 -9.12
N HIS A 56 -6.57 8.97 -7.95
CA HIS A 56 -5.49 8.23 -7.28
C HIS A 56 -6.05 7.23 -6.26
N GLN A 57 -5.56 5.99 -6.31
CA GLN A 57 -5.85 4.94 -5.33
C GLN A 57 -4.67 4.83 -4.36
N LYS A 58 -4.93 5.05 -3.07
CA LYS A 58 -3.93 4.95 -2.00
C LYS A 58 -4.10 3.60 -1.32
N GLU A 59 -3.07 2.78 -1.37
CA GLU A 59 -3.03 1.45 -0.76
C GLU A 59 -1.99 1.39 0.35
N LEU A 60 -2.19 0.50 1.32
CA LEU A 60 -1.29 0.26 2.44
C LEU A 60 -0.65 -1.12 2.32
N PHE A 61 0.61 -1.15 1.93
CA PHE A 61 1.37 -2.39 1.78
C PHE A 61 2.24 -2.62 3.00
N VAL A 62 2.55 -3.88 3.31
CA VAL A 62 3.65 -4.18 4.24
C VAL A 62 4.95 -3.79 3.55
N ALA A 63 5.79 -3.01 4.23
CA ALA A 63 7.08 -2.62 3.70
C ALA A 63 8.06 -3.80 3.74
N ALA A 64 8.77 -4.02 2.65
CA ALA A 64 9.98 -4.83 2.62
C ALA A 64 11.20 -3.97 3.01
N GLU A 65 12.24 -4.62 3.52
CA GLU A 65 13.50 -3.95 3.84
C GLU A 65 14.06 -3.22 2.61
N GLY A 66 14.54 -1.99 2.81
CA GLY A 66 15.07 -1.14 1.74
C GLY A 66 14.02 -0.37 0.92
N MET A 67 12.72 -0.51 1.19
CA MET A 67 11.71 0.34 0.56
C MET A 67 11.80 1.79 1.06
N TYR A 68 11.72 2.76 0.15
CA TYR A 68 11.88 4.18 0.49
C TYR A 68 10.84 5.09 -0.21
N SER A 69 10.60 6.27 0.35
CA SER A 69 9.69 7.26 -0.23
C SER A 69 10.19 7.75 -1.60
N GLY A 70 9.32 7.79 -2.59
CA GLY A 70 9.64 8.15 -3.97
C GLY A 70 9.98 6.96 -4.88
N GLN A 71 10.16 5.77 -4.31
CA GLN A 71 10.41 4.56 -5.08
C GLN A 71 9.19 4.17 -5.93
N PHE A 72 9.43 3.73 -7.16
CA PHE A 72 8.40 3.11 -8.00
C PHE A 72 8.27 1.62 -7.69
N VAL A 73 7.03 1.18 -7.57
CA VAL A 73 6.64 -0.24 -7.40
C VAL A 73 5.82 -0.62 -8.63
N TYR A 74 6.02 -1.81 -9.17
CA TYR A 74 5.42 -2.26 -10.43
C TYR A 74 4.54 -3.49 -10.23
#